data_AF-A0A6G0U639-F1
#
_entry.id   AF-A0A6G0U639-F1
#
_cell.length_a   1.000
_cell.length_b   1.000
_cell.length_c   1.000
_cell.angle_alpha   90.00
_cell.angle_beta   90.00
_cell.angle_gamma   90.00
#
_symmetry.space_group_name_H-M   'P 1'
#
loop_
_entity.id
_entity.type
_entity.pdbx_description
1 polymer ?
#
loop_
_entity_poly.entity_id
_entity_poly.type
_entity_poly.pdbx_seq_one_letter_code
_entity_poly.pdbx_strand_id
1 'polypeptide(L)'
;MLPVMALAPQENEFILDMCAAPGGKASHIAAIMKNTGVLIANDVNKNRAKAVIGNFHRMGIANSVISTYDGRHIPQLFKNFDRVLLDAPCTGTGVISKDSGVKMSKDETDLQRCFTLQRELLLAAIDSLNFKSSTGGYLVYSTCSVLAEENECVIDYALKKRDVKLVDTGLSFGTEGFTNLRQHRFHPTMKLTRRFYPHTHNMDGFFVAKLKKFSNIIPKNNESEDNEEETEINNIDSENAEVQNTIEKPVANIKKPKHGRGKNRAEKKN
;
A
#
# COMPACT_ATOMS: atom_id res chain seq x y z
N MET A 1 6.17 13.78 5.75
CA MET A 1 7.42 13.83 6.56
C MET A 1 7.34 12.97 7.82
N LEU A 2 6.19 12.89 8.50
CA LEU A 2 6.07 12.14 9.76
C LEU A 2 6.48 10.66 9.72
N PRO A 3 6.24 9.86 8.66
CA PRO A 3 6.70 8.47 8.62
C PRO A 3 8.21 8.33 8.80
N VAL A 4 8.99 9.23 8.20
CA VAL A 4 10.46 9.24 8.31
C VAL A 4 10.91 9.67 9.72
N MET A 5 10.19 10.62 10.35
CA MET A 5 10.46 11.00 11.74
C MET A 5 10.19 9.83 12.69
N ALA A 6 9.11 9.08 12.47
CA ALA A 6 8.81 7.87 13.24
C ALA A 6 9.87 6.78 13.03
N LEU A 7 10.41 6.65 11.81
CA LEU A 7 11.47 5.70 11.49
C LEU A 7 12.75 6.00 12.28
N ALA A 8 13.05 7.29 12.47
CA ALA A 8 14.23 7.79 13.16
C ALA A 8 15.54 7.16 12.64
N PRO A 9 15.85 7.30 11.33
CA PRO A 9 17.06 6.74 10.74
C PRO A 9 18.32 7.31 11.40
N GLN A 10 19.37 6.50 11.54
CA GLN A 10 20.65 6.91 12.12
C GLN A 10 21.77 6.90 11.09
N GLU A 11 22.85 7.61 11.40
CA GLU A 11 24.07 7.60 10.60
C GLU A 11 24.67 6.19 10.51
N ASN A 12 25.26 5.85 9.37
CA ASN A 12 25.92 4.57 9.07
C ASN A 12 25.00 3.32 9.06
N GLU A 13 23.68 3.47 9.14
CA GLU A 13 22.74 2.35 9.02
C GLU A 13 22.51 1.92 7.55
N PHE A 14 22.07 0.68 7.39
CA PHE A 14 21.58 0.15 6.11
C PHE A 14 20.04 0.19 6.08
N ILE A 15 19.47 1.07 5.26
CA ILE A 15 18.04 1.39 5.25
C ILE A 15 17.41 1.08 3.89
N LEU A 16 16.19 0.55 3.93
CA LEU A 16 15.35 0.34 2.74
C LEU A 16 14.15 1.28 2.75
N ASP A 17 13.94 2.01 1.65
CA ASP A 17 12.63 2.57 1.29
C ASP A 17 12.05 1.70 0.16
N MET A 18 11.03 0.91 0.49
CA MET A 18 10.51 -0.14 -0.38
C MET A 18 9.67 0.40 -1.55
N CYS A 19 9.07 1.58 -1.39
CA CYS A 19 8.17 2.24 -2.35
C CYS A 19 8.50 3.74 -2.43
N ALA A 20 9.73 4.02 -2.86
CA ALA A 20 10.36 5.32 -2.68
C ALA A 20 9.77 6.43 -3.56
N ALA A 21 9.20 6.14 -4.74
CA ALA A 21 8.84 7.20 -5.66
C ALA A 21 7.67 8.05 -5.14
N PRO A 22 7.71 9.39 -5.29
CA PRO A 22 8.63 10.18 -6.12
C PRO A 22 10.00 10.52 -5.47
N GLY A 23 10.28 10.07 -4.25
CA GLY A 23 11.59 10.19 -3.60
C GLY A 23 11.59 11.13 -2.39
N GLY A 24 10.48 11.81 -2.07
CA GLY A 24 10.46 12.78 -0.97
C GLY A 24 10.76 12.21 0.41
N LYS A 25 10.28 10.98 0.70
CA LYS A 25 10.57 10.29 1.97
C LYS A 25 12.00 9.75 1.97
N ALA A 26 12.42 9.08 0.90
CA ALA A 26 13.79 8.61 0.72
C ALA A 26 14.83 9.74 0.84
N SER A 27 14.58 10.90 0.23
CA SER A 27 15.47 12.06 0.35
C SER A 27 15.55 12.60 1.78
N HIS A 28 14.44 12.56 2.52
CA HIS A 28 14.45 12.94 3.93
C HIS A 28 15.23 11.95 4.79
N ILE A 29 15.16 10.65 4.49
CA ILE A 29 15.99 9.62 5.14
C ILE A 29 17.48 9.93 4.88
N ALA A 30 17.87 10.12 3.62
CA ALA A 30 19.27 10.41 3.26
C ALA A 30 19.81 11.69 3.94
N ALA A 31 18.97 12.72 4.06
CA ALA A 31 19.31 13.96 4.75
C ALA A 31 19.59 13.73 6.25
N ILE A 32 18.76 12.95 6.94
CA ILE A 32 18.98 12.63 8.36
C ILE A 32 20.25 11.78 8.54
N MET A 33 20.51 10.85 7.63
CA MET A 33 21.73 10.03 7.62
C MET A 33 22.99 10.82 7.24
N LYS A 34 22.88 12.11 6.87
CA LYS A 34 24.00 12.97 6.44
C LYS A 34 24.91 12.34 5.37
N ASN A 35 24.32 11.67 4.38
CA ASN A 35 25.06 10.94 3.34
C ASN A 35 26.02 9.85 3.89
N THR A 36 25.74 9.27 5.05
CA THR A 36 26.48 8.12 5.60
C THR A 36 25.66 6.83 5.48
N GLY A 37 26.29 5.66 5.64
CA GLY A 37 25.59 4.38 5.49
C GLY A 37 25.12 4.11 4.07
N VAL A 38 24.05 3.32 3.93
CA VAL A 38 23.49 2.96 2.62
C VAL A 38 21.97 3.03 2.64
N LEU A 39 21.37 3.74 1.69
CA LEU A 39 19.93 3.80 1.45
C LEU A 39 19.57 3.08 0.15
N ILE A 40 18.75 2.04 0.22
CA ILE A 40 18.13 1.45 -0.99
C ILE A 40 16.77 2.12 -1.19
N ALA A 41 16.61 2.85 -2.28
CA ALA A 41 15.36 3.48 -2.70
C ALA A 41 14.75 2.67 -3.85
N ASN A 42 13.78 1.83 -3.55
CA ASN A 42 13.14 0.94 -4.51
C ASN A 42 11.76 1.47 -4.94
N ASP A 43 11.41 1.33 -6.22
CA ASP A 43 10.03 1.47 -6.68
C ASP A 43 9.78 0.51 -7.84
N VAL A 44 8.64 -0.19 -7.85
CA VAL A 44 8.33 -1.16 -8.92
C VAL A 44 8.14 -0.48 -10.28
N ASN A 45 7.76 0.81 -10.30
CA ASN A 45 7.49 1.55 -11.52
C ASN A 45 8.74 2.29 -12.02
N LYS A 46 9.34 1.75 -13.09
CA LYS A 46 10.52 2.33 -13.75
C LYS A 46 10.35 3.80 -14.16
N ASN A 47 9.15 4.23 -14.54
CA ASN A 47 8.91 5.62 -14.93
C ASN A 47 8.90 6.54 -13.71
N ARG A 48 8.32 6.10 -12.59
CA ARG A 48 8.31 6.85 -11.33
C ARG A 48 9.70 6.92 -10.70
N ALA A 49 10.53 5.89 -10.88
CA ALA A 49 11.93 5.88 -10.43
C ALA A 49 12.78 7.01 -11.05
N LYS A 50 12.45 7.50 -12.26
CA LYS A 50 13.14 8.65 -12.86
C LYS A 50 13.00 9.92 -12.02
N ALA A 51 11.85 10.12 -11.36
CA ALA A 51 11.65 11.25 -10.46
C ALA A 51 12.55 11.15 -9.22
N VAL A 52 12.76 9.94 -8.70
CA VAL A 52 13.69 9.68 -7.58
C VAL A 52 15.11 10.05 -7.99
N ILE A 53 15.56 9.60 -9.17
CA ILE A 53 16.89 9.95 -9.72
C ILE A 53 17.07 11.47 -9.80
N GLY A 54 16.12 12.17 -10.42
CA GLY A 54 16.19 13.63 -10.55
C GLY A 54 16.21 14.35 -9.20
N ASN A 55 15.41 13.89 -8.23
CA ASN A 55 15.36 14.47 -6.88
C ASN A 55 16.67 14.22 -6.12
N PHE A 56 17.25 13.02 -6.24
CA PHE A 56 18.49 12.66 -5.55
C PHE A 56 19.68 13.46 -6.07
N HIS A 57 19.81 13.57 -7.40
CA HIS A 57 20.84 14.43 -8.00
C HIS A 57 20.67 15.90 -7.59
N ARG A 58 19.43 16.42 -7.61
CA ARG A 58 19.15 17.81 -7.21
C ARG A 58 19.51 18.09 -5.75
N MET A 59 19.35 17.09 -4.87
CA MET A 59 19.63 17.22 -3.43
C MET A 59 21.05 16.81 -3.03
N GLY A 60 21.88 16.34 -3.97
CA GLY A 60 23.24 15.89 -3.68
C GLY A 60 23.30 14.64 -2.81
N ILE A 61 22.32 13.73 -2.96
CA ILE A 61 22.28 12.47 -2.21
C ILE A 61 23.28 11.49 -2.86
N ALA A 62 24.25 11.02 -2.08
CA ALA A 62 25.35 10.18 -2.57
C ALA A 62 25.37 8.76 -1.98
N ASN A 63 24.73 8.55 -0.83
CA ASN A 63 24.73 7.28 -0.10
C ASN A 63 23.60 6.32 -0.49
N SER A 64 23.06 6.45 -1.71
CA SER A 64 21.84 5.76 -2.10
C SER A 64 21.96 4.91 -3.36
N VAL A 65 21.29 3.77 -3.38
CA VAL A 65 21.09 2.93 -4.57
C VAL A 65 19.62 2.99 -4.96
N ILE A 66 19.35 3.42 -6.20
CA ILE A 66 17.99 3.44 -6.75
C ILE A 66 17.77 2.14 -7.50
N SER A 67 16.70 1.41 -7.15
CA SER A 67 16.37 0.12 -7.74
C SER A 67 14.93 0.07 -8.25
N THR A 68 14.68 -0.81 -9.22
CA THR A 68 13.34 -1.06 -9.75
C THR A 68 13.05 -2.55 -9.70
N TYR A 69 12.53 -2.99 -8.56
CA TYR A 69 12.13 -4.37 -8.30
C TYR A 69 10.78 -4.42 -7.59
N ASP A 70 10.12 -5.57 -7.70
CA ASP A 70 8.94 -5.86 -6.89
C ASP A 70 9.35 -5.98 -5.41
N GLY A 71 8.74 -5.16 -4.56
CA GLY A 71 9.00 -5.12 -3.12
C GLY A 71 8.82 -6.47 -2.43
N ARG A 72 7.93 -7.31 -2.96
CA ARG A 72 7.63 -8.65 -2.41
C ARG A 72 8.81 -9.61 -2.48
N HIS A 73 9.72 -9.40 -3.44
CA HIS A 73 10.88 -10.25 -3.67
C HIS A 73 12.17 -9.66 -3.09
N ILE A 74 12.14 -8.46 -2.48
CA ILE A 74 13.32 -7.85 -1.87
C ILE A 74 14.01 -8.77 -0.83
N PRO A 75 13.31 -9.51 0.04
CA PRO A 75 13.96 -10.40 1.02
C PRO A 75 14.87 -11.47 0.39
N GLN A 76 14.68 -11.78 -0.89
CA GLN A 76 15.49 -12.75 -1.63
C GLN A 76 16.80 -12.12 -2.14
N LEU A 77 16.78 -10.82 -2.44
CA LEU A 77 17.91 -10.07 -2.99
C LEU A 77 18.76 -9.43 -1.90
N PHE A 78 18.11 -8.77 -0.94
CA PHE A 78 18.74 -8.02 0.13
C PHE A 78 18.16 -8.44 1.48
N LYS A 79 19.05 -8.66 2.45
CA LYS A 79 18.70 -9.00 3.82
C LYS A 79 19.48 -8.11 4.78
N ASN A 80 19.00 -8.08 6.01
CA ASN A 80 19.64 -7.46 7.15
C ASN A 80 19.64 -5.92 7.11
N PHE A 81 18.52 -5.31 6.69
CA PHE A 81 18.36 -3.87 6.87
C PHE A 81 18.16 -3.52 8.35
N ASP A 82 18.81 -2.47 8.81
CA ASP A 82 18.62 -1.94 10.16
C ASP A 82 17.22 -1.32 10.29
N ARG A 83 16.76 -0.65 9.24
CA ARG A 83 15.42 -0.06 9.20
C ARG A 83 14.79 -0.20 7.83
N VAL A 84 13.46 -0.32 7.81
CA VAL A 84 12.68 -0.36 6.58
C VAL A 84 11.55 0.67 6.67
N LEU A 85 11.38 1.45 5.62
CA LEU A 85 10.20 2.27 5.39
C LEU A 85 9.34 1.59 4.31
N LEU A 86 8.10 1.33 4.65
CA LEU A 86 7.07 0.90 3.71
C LEU A 86 5.98 1.98 3.66
N ASP A 87 6.14 2.92 2.73
CA ASP A 87 5.05 3.81 2.33
C ASP A 87 4.21 3.09 1.28
N ALA A 88 3.19 2.38 1.74
CA ALA A 88 2.55 1.38 0.91
C ALA A 88 1.64 2.02 -0.16
N PRO A 89 1.56 1.42 -1.37
CA PRO A 89 0.58 1.85 -2.36
C PRO A 89 -0.82 1.70 -1.79
N CYS A 90 -1.61 2.77 -1.83
CA CYS A 90 -2.89 2.89 -1.15
C CYS A 90 -3.98 3.41 -2.09
N THR A 91 -5.25 3.26 -1.73
CA THR A 91 -6.38 3.82 -2.49
C THR A 91 -6.35 5.36 -2.56
N GLY A 92 -5.73 6.02 -1.58
CA GLY A 92 -5.55 7.46 -1.53
C GLY A 92 -6.73 8.21 -0.89
N THR A 93 -7.61 7.53 -0.16
CA THR A 93 -8.81 8.16 0.43
C THR A 93 -8.52 9.32 1.38
N GLY A 94 -7.30 9.40 1.94
CA GLY A 94 -6.89 10.50 2.79
C GLY A 94 -6.48 11.78 2.04
N VAL A 95 -6.28 11.71 0.72
CA VAL A 95 -5.82 12.83 -0.12
C VAL A 95 -6.87 13.30 -1.14
N ILE A 96 -8.14 12.93 -0.98
CA ILE A 96 -9.24 13.29 -1.90
C ILE A 96 -9.36 14.81 -2.11
N SER A 97 -9.03 15.62 -1.11
CA SER A 97 -9.03 17.09 -1.22
C SER A 97 -8.00 17.62 -2.22
N LYS A 98 -6.90 16.89 -2.43
CA LYS A 98 -5.82 17.24 -3.38
C LYS A 98 -5.99 16.60 -4.73
N ASP A 99 -6.49 15.37 -4.76
CA ASP A 99 -6.76 14.63 -5.98
C ASP A 99 -8.21 14.16 -6.00
N SER A 100 -9.06 14.94 -6.67
CA SER A 100 -10.47 14.61 -6.87
C SER A 100 -10.67 13.35 -7.72
N GLY A 101 -9.65 12.91 -8.47
CA GLY A 101 -9.67 11.68 -9.24
C GLY A 101 -9.85 10.44 -8.37
N VAL A 102 -9.34 10.46 -7.14
CA VAL A 102 -9.52 9.37 -6.16
C VAL A 102 -10.99 9.09 -5.90
N LYS A 103 -11.82 10.15 -5.82
CA LYS A 103 -13.26 10.02 -5.57
C LYS A 103 -14.00 9.27 -6.69
N MET A 104 -13.51 9.36 -7.92
CA MET A 104 -14.19 8.83 -9.11
C MET A 104 -13.59 7.52 -9.62
N SER A 105 -12.31 7.26 -9.31
CA SER A 105 -11.56 6.14 -9.88
C SER A 105 -11.45 4.93 -8.96
N LYS A 106 -11.72 5.10 -7.66
CA LYS A 106 -11.53 4.05 -6.66
C LYS A 106 -12.83 3.36 -6.30
N ASP A 107 -12.80 2.05 -6.41
CA ASP A 107 -13.88 1.14 -6.08
C ASP A 107 -13.45 0.13 -5.01
N GLU A 108 -14.36 -0.77 -4.65
CA GLU A 108 -14.11 -1.81 -3.66
C GLU A 108 -13.09 -2.84 -4.16
N THR A 109 -13.02 -3.08 -5.47
CA THR A 109 -12.04 -4.00 -6.05
C THR A 109 -10.62 -3.47 -5.93
N ASP A 110 -10.41 -2.17 -6.13
CA ASP A 110 -9.14 -1.47 -5.89
C ASP A 110 -8.74 -1.53 -4.42
N LEU A 111 -9.70 -1.40 -3.50
CA LEU A 111 -9.46 -1.52 -2.07
C LEU A 111 -8.95 -2.92 -1.70
N GLN A 112 -9.63 -3.98 -2.16
CA GLN A 112 -9.21 -5.36 -1.90
C GLN A 112 -7.84 -5.67 -2.50
N ARG A 113 -7.59 -5.21 -3.73
CA ARG A 113 -6.29 -5.37 -4.37
C ARG A 113 -5.17 -4.66 -3.60
N CYS A 114 -5.42 -3.44 -3.13
CA CYS A 114 -4.45 -2.69 -2.31
C CYS A 114 -4.22 -3.40 -0.98
N PHE A 115 -5.27 -3.87 -0.31
CA PHE A 115 -5.20 -4.61 0.94
C PHE A 115 -4.31 -5.85 0.83
N THR A 116 -4.55 -6.70 -0.18
CA THR A 116 -3.73 -7.90 -0.43
C THR A 116 -2.28 -7.55 -0.71
N LEU A 117 -2.04 -6.57 -1.59
CA LEU A 117 -0.68 -6.13 -1.93
C LEU A 117 0.05 -5.56 -0.71
N GLN A 118 -0.62 -4.75 0.11
CA GLN A 118 -0.06 -4.15 1.32
C GLN A 118 0.34 -5.22 2.34
N ARG A 119 -0.47 -6.28 2.51
CA ARG A 119 -0.14 -7.42 3.38
C ARG A 119 1.12 -8.13 2.90
N GLU A 120 1.22 -8.44 1.60
CA GLU A 120 2.39 -9.10 1.02
C GLU A 120 3.66 -8.25 1.17
N LEU A 121 3.57 -6.95 0.86
CA LEU A 121 4.68 -6.02 1.00
C LEU A 121 5.11 -5.84 2.46
N LEU A 122 4.15 -5.80 3.39
CA LEU A 122 4.46 -5.65 4.81
C LEU A 122 5.20 -6.86 5.37
N LEU A 123 4.77 -8.08 4.99
CA LEU A 123 5.49 -9.30 5.36
C LEU A 123 6.90 -9.33 4.78
N ALA A 124 7.06 -8.97 3.50
CA ALA A 124 8.37 -8.86 2.87
C ALA A 124 9.26 -7.82 3.58
N ALA A 125 8.72 -6.66 3.93
CA ALA A 125 9.45 -5.62 4.66
C ALA A 125 9.94 -6.11 6.04
N ILE A 126 9.11 -6.87 6.76
CA ILE A 126 9.51 -7.49 8.04
C ILE A 126 10.60 -8.54 7.82
N ASP A 127 10.48 -9.36 6.78
CA ASP A 127 11.45 -10.43 6.50
C ASP A 127 12.83 -9.88 6.08
N SER A 128 12.86 -8.68 5.49
CA SER A 128 14.08 -7.94 5.15
C SER A 128 14.82 -7.36 6.37
N LEU A 129 14.16 -7.15 7.51
CA LEU A 129 14.77 -6.53 8.69
C LEU A 129 15.77 -7.43 9.44
N ASN A 130 16.84 -6.79 9.92
CA ASN A 130 17.77 -7.35 10.90
C ASN A 130 17.27 -7.16 12.33
N PHE A 131 16.74 -8.21 12.95
CA PHE A 131 16.31 -8.16 14.36
C PHE A 131 17.47 -8.05 15.36
N LYS A 132 18.71 -8.40 14.94
CA LYS A 132 19.92 -8.32 15.78
C LYS A 132 20.60 -6.96 15.72
N SER A 133 20.08 -6.02 14.92
CA SER A 133 20.66 -4.68 14.83
C SER A 133 20.54 -3.98 16.20
N SER A 134 21.67 -3.49 16.72
CA SER A 134 21.71 -2.81 18.01
C SER A 134 21.01 -1.45 17.99
N THR A 135 21.06 -0.75 16.85
CA THR A 135 20.39 0.54 16.64
C THR A 135 19.04 0.39 15.95
N GLY A 136 18.83 -0.71 15.23
CA GLY A 136 17.70 -0.93 14.32
C GLY A 136 16.70 -2.02 14.74
N GLY A 137 16.23 -2.75 13.75
CA GLY A 137 15.11 -3.70 13.84
C GLY A 137 13.74 -3.05 13.72
N TYR A 138 13.67 -1.82 13.16
CA TYR A 138 12.44 -1.03 13.08
C TYR A 138 11.90 -0.94 11.65
N LEU A 139 10.59 -1.16 11.53
CA LEU A 139 9.82 -0.94 10.31
C LEU A 139 8.80 0.15 10.57
N VAL A 140 8.70 1.12 9.67
CA VAL A 140 7.54 2.02 9.63
C VAL A 140 6.70 1.69 8.43
N TYR A 141 5.43 1.41 8.71
CA TYR A 141 4.37 1.32 7.72
C TYR A 141 3.61 2.64 7.69
N SER A 142 3.37 3.17 6.49
CA SER A 142 2.50 4.32 6.30
C SER A 142 1.64 4.20 5.06
N THR A 143 0.46 4.80 5.11
CA THR A 143 -0.44 4.93 3.96
C THR A 143 -1.02 6.33 3.90
N CYS A 144 -1.47 6.70 2.71
CA CYS A 144 -2.25 7.88 2.40
C CYS A 144 -3.78 7.66 2.52
N SER A 145 -4.21 6.67 3.32
CA SER A 145 -5.60 6.24 3.43
C SER A 145 -6.15 6.46 4.83
N VAL A 146 -7.45 6.74 4.93
CA VAL A 146 -8.17 6.85 6.21
C VAL A 146 -8.97 5.58 6.56
N LEU A 147 -9.07 4.64 5.61
CA LEU A 147 -9.79 3.37 5.76
C LEU A 147 -9.09 2.45 6.77
N ALA A 148 -9.85 1.65 7.50
CA ALA A 148 -9.27 0.75 8.51
C ALA A 148 -8.70 -0.54 7.86
N GLU A 149 -9.30 -0.92 6.74
CA GLU A 149 -8.94 -2.05 5.90
C GLU A 149 -7.50 -1.92 5.42
N GLU A 150 -7.07 -0.73 4.97
CA GLU A 150 -5.68 -0.47 4.55
C GLU A 150 -4.74 -0.11 5.71
N ASN A 151 -5.23 -0.05 6.95
CA ASN A 151 -4.46 0.44 8.09
C ASN A 151 -4.39 -0.64 9.17
N GLU A 152 -5.28 -0.60 10.16
CA GLU A 152 -5.29 -1.53 11.29
C GLU A 152 -5.44 -2.97 10.84
N CYS A 153 -6.27 -3.30 9.84
CA CYS A 153 -6.39 -4.68 9.38
C CYS A 153 -5.07 -5.24 8.83
N VAL A 154 -4.31 -4.43 8.08
CA VAL A 154 -2.99 -4.82 7.55
C VAL A 154 -1.97 -5.03 8.67
N ILE A 155 -1.97 -4.13 9.66
CA ILE A 155 -1.05 -4.22 10.80
C ILE A 155 -1.40 -5.41 11.71
N ASP A 156 -2.68 -5.66 11.96
CA ASP A 156 -3.15 -6.77 12.79
C ASP A 156 -2.77 -8.11 12.16
N TYR A 157 -2.93 -8.21 10.83
CA TYR A 157 -2.47 -9.37 10.07
C TYR A 157 -0.96 -9.63 10.24
N ALA A 158 -0.13 -8.59 10.15
CA ALA A 158 1.32 -8.74 10.32
C ALA A 158 1.72 -9.14 11.75
N LEU A 159 1.03 -8.63 12.78
CA LEU A 159 1.25 -9.01 14.18
C LEU A 159 0.96 -10.50 14.43
N LYS A 160 0.00 -11.08 13.71
CA LYS A 160 -0.32 -12.51 13.78
C LYS A 160 0.70 -13.38 13.05
N LYS A 161 1.20 -12.92 11.90
CA LYS A 161 2.04 -13.73 10.99
C LYS A 161 3.54 -13.65 11.24
N ARG A 162 4.03 -12.69 12.03
CA ARG A 162 5.48 -12.49 12.30
C ARG A 162 5.71 -12.09 13.76
N ASP A 163 6.88 -12.43 14.29
CA ASP A 163 7.31 -12.01 15.63
C ASP A 163 7.77 -10.54 15.65
N VAL A 164 6.77 -9.65 15.56
CA VAL A 164 6.90 -8.20 15.61
C VAL A 164 5.97 -7.63 16.67
N LYS A 165 6.34 -6.48 17.26
CA LYS A 165 5.43 -5.72 18.14
C LYS A 165 5.33 -4.28 17.68
N LEU A 166 4.15 -3.71 17.87
CA LEU A 166 3.97 -2.27 17.76
C LEU A 166 4.73 -1.57 18.87
N VAL A 167 5.45 -0.52 18.50
CA VAL A 167 6.15 0.40 19.41
C VAL A 167 5.64 1.80 19.18
N ASP A 168 5.86 2.69 20.14
CA ASP A 168 5.49 4.09 19.97
C ASP A 168 6.19 4.70 18.74
N THR A 169 5.40 5.39 17.93
CA THR A 169 5.88 6.11 16.74
C THR A 169 6.80 7.27 17.12
N GLY A 170 6.71 7.80 18.34
CA GLY A 170 7.48 8.96 18.80
C GLY A 170 7.00 10.28 18.19
N LEU A 171 5.81 10.28 17.57
CA LEU A 171 5.15 11.48 17.07
C LEU A 171 4.38 12.14 18.23
N SER A 172 4.56 13.44 18.41
CA SER A 172 3.97 14.21 19.52
C SER A 172 2.47 14.46 19.39
N PHE A 173 1.89 14.20 18.22
CA PHE A 173 0.48 14.43 17.92
C PHE A 173 -0.06 13.37 16.95
N GLY A 174 -1.37 13.39 16.75
CA GLY A 174 -2.11 12.40 15.98
C GLY A 174 -3.14 11.69 16.85
N THR A 175 -4.22 11.24 16.23
CA THR A 175 -5.25 10.43 16.88
C THR A 175 -4.75 9.00 17.02
N GLU A 176 -5.08 8.33 18.12
CA GLU A 176 -4.76 6.91 18.31
C GLU A 176 -5.44 6.04 17.24
N GLY A 177 -4.76 4.96 16.84
CA GLY A 177 -5.37 3.93 16.01
C GLY A 177 -6.54 3.22 16.70
N PHE A 178 -7.40 2.61 15.90
CA PHE A 178 -8.57 1.91 16.44
C PHE A 178 -8.17 0.59 17.09
N THR A 179 -8.56 0.39 18.34
CA THR A 179 -8.55 -0.95 18.96
C THR A 179 -9.86 -1.70 18.70
N ASN A 180 -10.95 -0.97 18.53
CA ASN A 180 -12.28 -1.50 18.22
C ASN A 180 -12.93 -0.62 17.17
N LEU A 181 -13.40 -1.23 16.07
CA LEU A 181 -14.13 -0.53 15.02
C LEU A 181 -15.22 -1.43 14.45
N ARG A 182 -16.49 -1.07 14.69
CA ARG A 182 -17.66 -1.88 14.28
C ARG A 182 -17.51 -3.32 14.79
N GLN A 183 -17.44 -4.30 13.88
CA GLN A 183 -17.21 -5.71 14.18
C GLN A 183 -15.72 -6.08 14.39
N HIS A 184 -14.79 -5.24 13.96
CA HIS A 184 -13.36 -5.54 14.06
C HIS A 184 -12.82 -5.24 15.45
N ARG A 185 -12.14 -6.24 16.02
CA ARG A 185 -11.41 -6.17 17.29
C ARG A 185 -9.94 -6.33 16.98
N PHE A 186 -9.19 -5.24 17.08
CA PHE A 186 -7.76 -5.24 16.77
C PHE A 186 -6.92 -5.43 18.03
N HIS A 187 -5.65 -5.76 17.85
CA HIS A 187 -4.71 -5.89 18.94
C HIS A 187 -4.66 -4.62 19.84
N PRO A 188 -4.64 -4.74 21.19
CA PRO A 188 -4.68 -3.58 22.09
C PRO A 188 -3.56 -2.56 21.91
N THR A 189 -2.43 -2.97 21.32
CA THR A 189 -1.30 -2.07 21.02
C THR A 189 -1.55 -1.19 19.79
N MET A 190 -2.66 -1.35 19.07
CA MET A 190 -3.03 -0.47 17.95
C MET A 190 -3.10 1.01 18.34
N LYS A 191 -3.37 1.31 19.62
CA LYS A 191 -3.32 2.68 20.16
C LYS A 191 -1.97 3.39 19.98
N LEU A 192 -0.88 2.63 19.79
CA LEU A 192 0.47 3.16 19.55
C LEU A 192 0.63 3.68 18.11
N THR A 193 -0.25 3.28 17.20
CA THR A 193 -0.30 3.83 15.84
C THR A 193 -0.94 5.22 15.85
N ARG A 194 -0.66 6.01 14.80
CA ARG A 194 -1.14 7.37 14.68
C ARG A 194 -1.93 7.56 13.38
N ARG A 195 -3.13 8.10 13.53
CA ARG A 195 -4.02 8.57 12.48
C ARG A 195 -4.00 10.09 12.41
N PHE A 196 -3.98 10.61 11.19
CA PHE A 196 -4.07 12.03 10.92
C PHE A 196 -5.29 12.27 10.06
N TYR A 197 -6.02 13.34 10.38
CA TYR A 197 -7.21 13.72 9.63
C TYR A 197 -7.17 15.20 9.25
N PRO A 198 -7.71 15.55 8.07
CA PRO A 198 -7.75 16.94 7.61
C PRO A 198 -8.44 17.91 8.58
N HIS A 199 -9.59 17.52 9.12
CA HIS A 199 -10.40 18.40 9.96
C HIS A 199 -9.79 18.67 11.35
N THR A 200 -8.93 17.79 11.85
CA THR A 200 -8.32 17.92 13.19
C THR A 200 -6.90 18.47 13.14
N HIS A 201 -6.14 18.13 12.10
CA HIS A 201 -4.69 18.40 12.07
C HIS A 201 -4.27 19.39 10.97
N ASN A 202 -5.18 19.81 10.10
CA ASN A 202 -4.86 20.64 8.92
C ASN A 202 -3.75 20.00 8.05
N MET A 203 -3.80 18.68 7.92
CA MET A 203 -2.89 17.84 7.13
C MET A 203 -3.72 16.91 6.24
N ASP A 204 -3.10 16.27 5.25
CA ASP A 204 -3.81 15.18 4.56
C ASP A 204 -4.15 14.04 5.52
N GLY A 205 -5.12 13.21 5.15
CA GLY A 205 -5.38 11.96 5.85
C GLY A 205 -4.26 10.96 5.59
N PHE A 206 -3.61 10.48 6.65
CA PHE A 206 -2.62 9.42 6.54
C PHE A 206 -2.49 8.65 7.86
N PHE A 207 -1.86 7.48 7.78
CA PHE A 207 -1.65 6.57 8.89
C PHE A 207 -0.18 6.22 9.05
N VAL A 208 0.26 6.03 10.29
CA VAL A 208 1.63 5.63 10.63
C VAL A 208 1.61 4.57 11.71
N ALA A 209 2.27 3.45 11.45
CA ALA A 209 2.53 2.39 12.42
C ALA A 209 4.03 2.08 12.45
N LYS A 210 4.58 1.91 13.67
CA LYS A 210 5.97 1.54 13.88
C LYS A 210 6.05 0.18 14.54
N LEU A 211 6.77 -0.74 13.90
CA LEU A 211 6.95 -2.11 14.31
C LEU A 211 8.41 -2.34 14.68
N LYS A 212 8.65 -3.16 15.71
CA LYS A 212 9.96 -3.70 16.05
C LYS A 212 9.95 -5.21 15.87
N LYS A 213 10.93 -5.74 15.14
CA LYS A 213 11.13 -7.18 14.94
C LYS A 213 11.97 -7.76 16.07
N PHE A 214 11.53 -8.87 16.65
CA PHE A 214 12.21 -9.54 17.77
C PHE A 214 12.94 -10.81 17.34
N SER A 215 12.39 -11.56 16.39
CA SER A 215 13.03 -12.75 15.85
C SER A 215 12.61 -13.03 14.40
N ASN A 216 13.21 -14.05 13.81
CA ASN A 216 12.79 -14.60 12.51
C ASN A 216 11.80 -15.78 12.68
N ILE A 217 11.30 -16.04 13.89
CA ILE A 217 10.35 -17.12 14.12
C ILE A 217 9.01 -16.71 13.51
N ILE A 218 8.45 -17.60 12.70
CA ILE A 218 7.09 -17.45 12.18
C ILE A 218 6.17 -18.13 13.20
N PRO A 219 5.26 -17.39 13.86
CA PRO A 219 4.27 -17.99 14.75
C PRO A 219 3.46 -19.05 14.01
N LYS A 220 3.34 -20.25 14.59
CA LYS A 220 2.41 -21.27 14.11
C LYS A 220 1.02 -20.90 14.63
N ASN A 221 0.23 -20.18 13.84
CA ASN A 221 -1.19 -20.07 14.11
C ASN A 221 -1.88 -21.38 13.71
N ASN A 222 -2.80 -21.87 14.53
CA ASN A 222 -3.66 -22.99 14.18
C ASN A 222 -4.45 -22.60 12.92
N GLU A 223 -4.31 -23.37 11.86
CA GLU A 223 -4.88 -23.14 10.52
C GLU A 223 -6.43 -23.09 10.49
N SER A 224 -7.11 -23.17 11.63
CA SER A 224 -8.56 -23.24 11.70
C SER A 224 -9.27 -21.89 11.54
N GLU A 225 -8.68 -20.76 11.94
CA GLU A 225 -9.36 -19.45 11.88
C GLU A 225 -9.06 -18.66 10.58
N ASP A 226 -7.84 -18.78 10.04
CA ASP A 226 -7.45 -18.05 8.82
C ASP A 226 -8.12 -18.59 7.55
N ASN A 227 -8.47 -19.89 7.53
CA ASN A 227 -9.16 -20.51 6.40
C ASN A 227 -10.60 -20.01 6.26
N GLU A 228 -11.27 -19.59 7.33
CA GLU A 228 -12.63 -19.05 7.25
C GLU A 228 -12.64 -17.64 6.63
N GLU A 229 -11.69 -16.77 7.00
CA GLU A 229 -11.57 -15.43 6.36
C GLU A 229 -11.11 -15.51 4.90
N GLU A 230 -10.18 -16.42 4.55
CA GLU A 230 -9.77 -16.62 3.15
C GLU A 230 -10.85 -17.34 2.31
N THR A 231 -11.66 -18.24 2.89
CA THR A 231 -12.77 -18.87 2.16
C THR A 231 -13.96 -17.93 1.98
N GLU A 232 -14.28 -17.06 2.95
CA GLU A 232 -15.31 -16.03 2.76
C GLU A 232 -14.95 -15.04 1.65
N ILE A 233 -13.70 -14.58 1.58
CA ILE A 233 -13.23 -13.66 0.52
C ILE A 233 -13.26 -14.35 -0.86
N ASN A 234 -12.79 -15.60 -0.95
CA ASN A 234 -12.81 -16.35 -2.22
C ASN A 234 -14.23 -16.74 -2.66
N ASN A 235 -15.16 -16.96 -1.73
CA ASN A 235 -16.55 -17.25 -2.06
C ASN A 235 -17.28 -16.01 -2.62
N ILE A 236 -16.97 -14.82 -2.12
CA ILE A 236 -17.48 -13.54 -2.67
C ILE A 236 -16.98 -13.33 -4.11
N ASP A 237 -15.74 -13.71 -4.42
CA ASP A 237 -15.19 -13.66 -5.79
C ASP A 237 -15.93 -14.62 -6.75
N SER A 238 -16.38 -15.78 -6.25
CA SER A 238 -17.14 -16.76 -7.06
C SER A 238 -18.59 -16.35 -7.29
N GLU A 239 -19.28 -15.79 -6.30
CA GLU A 239 -20.67 -15.31 -6.47
C GLU A 239 -20.74 -14.08 -7.40
N ASN A 240 -19.76 -13.17 -7.34
CA ASN A 240 -19.71 -12.01 -8.25
C ASN A 240 -19.42 -12.41 -9.71
N ALA A 241 -18.68 -13.50 -9.95
CA ALA A 241 -18.45 -14.05 -11.27
C ALA A 241 -19.70 -14.74 -11.87
N GLU A 242 -20.55 -15.33 -11.04
CA GLU A 242 -21.82 -15.95 -11.48
C GLU A 242 -22.91 -14.91 -11.80
N VAL A 243 -22.95 -13.79 -11.08
CA VAL A 243 -23.90 -12.68 -11.35
C VAL A 243 -23.57 -11.95 -12.66
N GLN A 244 -22.29 -11.88 -13.07
CA GLN A 244 -21.92 -11.29 -14.37
C GLN A 244 -22.23 -12.20 -15.57
N ASN A 245 -22.22 -13.53 -15.38
CA ASN A 245 -22.53 -14.48 -16.45
C ASN A 245 -24.04 -14.65 -16.73
N THR A 246 -24.91 -14.16 -15.85
CA THR A 246 -26.37 -14.22 -16.06
C THR A 246 -26.94 -13.04 -16.86
N ILE A 247 -26.14 -12.01 -17.16
CA ILE A 247 -26.60 -10.80 -17.88
C ILE A 247 -26.31 -10.85 -19.39
N GLU A 248 -25.47 -11.77 -19.89
CA GLU A 248 -25.16 -11.86 -21.32
C GLU A 248 -25.67 -13.13 -22.01
N LYS A 249 -26.83 -12.99 -22.69
CA LYS A 249 -27.25 -13.52 -24.03
C LYS A 249 -28.61 -14.24 -24.03
N PRO A 250 -29.35 -14.32 -25.17
CA PRO A 250 -29.41 -13.43 -26.34
C PRO A 250 -30.88 -13.08 -26.73
N VAL A 251 -31.13 -11.92 -27.36
CA VAL A 251 -32.40 -11.69 -28.07
C VAL A 251 -32.18 -11.90 -29.57
N ALA A 252 -32.74 -12.98 -30.10
CA ALA A 252 -32.69 -13.34 -31.51
C ALA A 252 -33.87 -12.75 -32.31
N ASN A 253 -33.54 -12.29 -33.53
CA ASN A 253 -34.36 -12.26 -34.76
C ASN A 253 -35.77 -11.63 -34.75
N ILE A 254 -35.87 -10.43 -35.34
CA ILE A 254 -37.08 -9.98 -36.04
C ILE A 254 -36.80 -9.84 -37.54
N LYS A 255 -37.60 -10.56 -38.33
CA LYS A 255 -37.55 -10.76 -39.78
C LYS A 255 -37.83 -9.45 -40.56
N LYS A 256 -37.09 -9.21 -41.64
CA LYS A 256 -37.47 -8.28 -42.73
C LYS A 256 -38.32 -9.03 -43.78
N PRO A 257 -39.46 -8.51 -44.26
CA PRO A 257 -40.13 -9.06 -45.43
C PRO A 257 -39.61 -8.42 -46.74
N LYS A 258 -39.43 -9.25 -47.76
CA LYS A 258 -39.20 -8.84 -49.16
C LYS A 258 -40.49 -9.06 -49.98
N HIS A 259 -40.98 -8.00 -50.62
CA HIS A 259 -41.82 -7.95 -51.84
C HIS A 259 -41.52 -6.55 -52.43
N GLY A 260 -41.34 -6.25 -53.72
CA GLY A 260 -41.59 -6.96 -54.97
C GLY A 260 -42.30 -6.00 -55.95
N ARG A 261 -41.59 -5.51 -56.98
CA ARG A 261 -42.04 -4.87 -58.25
C ARG A 261 -42.66 -3.46 -58.25
N GLY A 262 -42.22 -2.62 -59.21
CA GLY A 262 -43.00 -1.48 -59.74
C GLY A 262 -42.18 -0.44 -60.50
N LYS A 263 -42.49 -0.23 -61.78
CA LYS A 263 -41.81 0.62 -62.79
C LYS A 263 -42.16 2.13 -62.69
N ASN A 264 -41.40 2.91 -63.50
CA ASN A 264 -41.71 4.22 -64.14
C ASN A 264 -41.28 5.48 -63.37
N ARG A 265 -40.88 6.63 -63.94
CA ARG A 265 -40.45 7.11 -65.28
C ARG A 265 -40.37 8.66 -65.14
N ALA A 266 -39.35 9.34 -65.73
CA ALA A 266 -39.32 10.80 -66.04
C ALA A 266 -39.42 11.78 -64.84
N GLU A 267 -38.96 13.04 -64.79
CA GLU A 267 -38.51 14.12 -65.69
C GLU A 267 -37.79 15.15 -64.77
N LYS A 268 -36.57 15.64 -65.04
CA LYS A 268 -36.21 16.92 -65.71
C LYS A 268 -36.71 18.23 -65.05
N LYS A 269 -35.76 19.19 -64.93
CA LYS A 269 -35.85 20.65 -64.69
C LYS A 269 -35.95 21.09 -63.22
N ASN A 270 -35.19 22.06 -62.70
CA ASN A 270 -34.28 23.08 -63.25
C ASN A 270 -33.02 23.19 -62.39
#